data_AF-X0Y2A9-F1
#
_entry.id   AF-X0Y2A9-F1
#
_cell.length_a   1.000
_cell.length_b   1.000
_cell.length_c   1.000
_cell.angle_alpha   90.00
_cell.angle_beta   90.00
_cell.angle_gamma   90.00
#
_symmetry.space_group_name_H-M   'P 1'
#
loop_
_entity.id
_entity.type
_entity.pdbx_description
1 polymer ?
#
loop_
_entity_poly.entity_id
_entity_poly.type
_entity_poly.pdbx_seq_one_letter_code
_entity_poly.pdbx_strand_id
1 'polypeptide(L)' 'RYHIITPQLRLILIIGFLGGFTTFSAFGLEAFSLIQAKQVMLAMLNIFLQLGLGILAVWLGFLLVLGVSS' A
#
# COMPACT_ATOMS: atom_id res chain seq x y z
N ARG A 1 -28.02 9.62 -4.61
CA ARG A 1 -28.11 8.31 -5.31
C ARG A 1 -26.71 7.71 -5.49
N TYR A 2 -26.09 7.22 -4.40
CA TYR A 2 -24.82 6.51 -4.44
C TYR A 2 -25.02 5.17 -3.72
N HIS A 3 -25.31 4.12 -4.48
CA HIS A 3 -25.63 2.79 -3.94
C HIS A 3 -24.88 1.70 -4.74
N ILE A 4 -23.61 1.95 -5.07
CA ILE A 4 -22.82 1.04 -5.93
C ILE A 4 -21.51 0.57 -5.27
N ILE A 5 -21.30 0.80 -3.97
CA ILE A 5 -20.28 0.04 -3.24
C ILE A 5 -20.94 -0.65 -2.07
N THR A 6 -21.33 -1.90 -2.30
CA THR A 6 -21.72 -2.83 -1.24
C THR A 6 -20.57 -2.85 -0.23
N PRO A 7 -20.82 -2.67 1.09
CA PRO A 7 -19.77 -2.57 2.12
C PRO A 7 -18.69 -3.66 2.02
N GLN A 8 -19.10 -4.84 1.57
CA GLN A 8 -18.28 -6.02 1.33
C GLN A 8 -17.24 -5.81 0.21
N LEU A 9 -17.60 -5.14 -0.88
CA LEU A 9 -16.68 -4.86 -1.99
C LEU A 9 -15.60 -3.85 -1.55
N ARG A 10 -16.00 -2.86 -0.74
CA ARG A 10 -15.07 -1.91 -0.10
C ARG A 10 -14.11 -2.65 0.84
N LEU A 11 -14.63 -3.58 1.63
CA LEU A 11 -13.83 -4.44 2.53
C LEU A 11 -12.83 -5.29 1.74
N ILE A 12 -13.26 -5.98 0.68
CA ILE A 12 -12.37 -6.83 -0.13
C ILE A 12 -11.31 -5.98 -0.84
N LEU A 13 -11.65 -4.82 -1.37
CA LEU A 13 -10.67 -3.96 -2.06
C LEU A 13 -9.70 -3.27 -1.09
N ILE A 14 -10.19 -2.73 0.04
CA ILE A 14 -9.36 -1.98 0.97
C ILE A 14 -8.60 -2.91 1.93
N ILE A 15 -9.27 -3.90 2.50
CA ILE A 15 -8.68 -4.80 3.51
C ILE A 15 -8.10 -6.06 2.86
N GLY A 16 -8.71 -6.57 1.80
CA GLY A 16 -8.21 -7.75 1.07
C GLY A 16 -7.11 -7.42 0.07
N PHE A 17 -7.38 -6.58 -0.93
CA PHE A 17 -6.45 -6.28 -2.02
C PHE A 17 -5.38 -5.25 -1.61
N LEU A 18 -5.79 -4.08 -1.11
CA LEU A 18 -4.87 -3.07 -0.57
C LEU A 18 -4.18 -3.57 0.71
N GLY A 19 -4.95 -4.12 1.65
CA GLY A 19 -4.40 -4.68 2.88
C GLY A 19 -3.48 -5.89 2.62
N GLY A 20 -3.71 -6.66 1.56
CA GLY A 20 -2.83 -7.72 1.06
C GLY A 20 -1.50 -7.19 0.52
N PHE A 21 -1.56 -6.17 -0.33
CA PHE A 21 -0.39 -5.45 -0.87
C PHE A 21 0.41 -4.68 0.20
N THR A 22 -0.21 -4.31 1.33
CA THR A 22 0.42 -3.63 2.47
C THR A 22 0.30 -4.42 3.78
N THR A 23 0.35 -5.75 3.75
CA THR A 23 0.36 -6.51 5.01
C THR A 23 1.65 -6.17 5.75
N PHE A 24 1.53 -5.52 6.91
CA PHE A 24 2.67 -5.24 7.78
C PHE A 24 3.47 -6.51 8.10
N SER A 25 2.82 -7.69 8.05
CA SER A 25 3.48 -8.99 8.21
C SER A 25 4.40 -9.35 7.05
N ALA A 26 4.00 -9.21 5.79
CA ALA A 26 4.87 -9.52 4.64
C ALA A 26 6.03 -8.52 4.56
N PHE A 27 5.72 -7.22 4.72
CA PHE A 27 6.71 -6.16 4.83
C PHE A 27 7.70 -6.40 5.98
N GLY A 28 7.18 -6.71 7.17
CA GLY A 28 7.97 -6.97 8.36
C GLY A 28 8.82 -8.22 8.24
N LEU A 29 8.32 -9.27 7.57
CA LEU A 29 9.07 -10.50 7.31
C LEU A 29 10.22 -10.27 6.32
N GLU A 30 10.00 -9.45 5.29
CA GLU A 30 11.04 -9.10 4.32
C GLU A 30 12.12 -8.21 4.94
N ALA A 31 11.71 -7.20 5.71
CA ALA A 31 12.61 -6.37 6.51
C ALA A 31 13.39 -7.22 7.52
N PHE A 32 12.73 -8.14 8.22
CA PHE A 32 13.36 -9.04 9.18
C PHE A 32 14.33 -10.03 8.53
N SER A 33 14.00 -10.54 7.34
CA SER A 33 14.88 -11.40 6.54
C SER A 33 16.15 -10.66 6.11
N LEU A 34 16.03 -9.41 5.64
CA LEU A 34 17.16 -8.56 5.28
C LEU A 34 18.02 -8.18 6.50
N ILE A 35 17.39 -7.92 7.64
CA ILE A 35 18.09 -7.68 8.91
C ILE A 35 18.85 -8.93 9.36
N GLN A 36 18.24 -10.13 9.28
CA GLN A 36 18.93 -11.40 9.57
C GLN A 36 20.10 -11.64 8.61
N ALA A 37 19.98 -11.24 7.35
CA ALA A 37 21.07 -11.29 6.37
C ALA A 37 22.17 -10.23 6.61
N LYS A 38 22.10 -9.45 7.71
CA LYS A 38 22.96 -8.28 8.00
C LYS A 38 22.91 -7.17 6.94
N GLN A 39 21.90 -7.17 6.07
CA GLN A 39 21.68 -6.20 5.00
C GLN A 39 20.75 -5.07 5.45
N VAL A 40 21.12 -4.40 6.54
CA VAL A 40 20.29 -3.35 7.16
C VAL A 40 20.03 -2.17 6.22
N MET A 41 21.01 -1.82 5.37
CA MET A 41 20.85 -0.76 4.37
C MET A 41 19.75 -1.09 3.35
N LEU A 42 19.70 -2.34 2.88
CA LEU A 42 18.67 -2.79 1.92
C LEU A 42 17.30 -2.91 2.60
N ALA A 43 17.26 -3.33 3.87
CA ALA A 43 16.03 -3.31 4.66
C ALA A 43 15.46 -1.89 4.75
N MET A 44 16.28 -0.91 5.13
CA MET A 44 15.88 0.50 5.20
C MET A 44 15.40 1.02 3.83
N LEU A 45 16.14 0.74 2.76
CA LEU A 45 15.78 1.19 1.42
C LEU A 45 14.43 0.62 0.97
N ASN A 46 14.21 -0.68 1.18
CA ASN A 46 12.94 -1.33 0.85
C ASN A 46 11.77 -0.72 1.66
N ILE A 47 12.02 -0.42 2.95
CA ILE A 47 11.04 0.26 3.81
C ILE A 47 10.63 1.63 3.26
N PHE A 48 11.62 2.48 2.95
CA PHE A 48 11.36 3.82 2.43
C PHE A 48 10.72 3.81 1.04
N LEU A 49 11.11 2.87 0.16
CA LEU A 49 10.49 2.74 -1.15
C LEU A 49 9.03 2.33 -1.03
N GLN A 50 8.70 1.34 -0.20
CA GLN A 50 7.31 0.90 -0.04
C GLN A 50 6.44 2.01 0.55
N LEU A 51 6.90 2.72 1.58
CA LEU A 51 6.15 3.87 2.12
C LEU A 51 6.02 5.00 1.09
N GLY A 52 7.12 5.38 0.43
CA GLY A 52 7.14 6.50 -0.52
C GLY A 52 6.26 6.24 -1.74
N LEU A 53 6.41 5.06 -2.37
CA LEU A 53 5.59 4.66 -3.52
C LEU A 53 4.11 4.49 -3.13
N GLY A 54 3.83 3.99 -1.93
CA GLY A 54 2.45 3.88 -1.43
C GLY A 54 1.78 5.25 -1.30
N ILE A 55 2.45 6.22 -0.69
CA ILE A 55 1.93 7.59 -0.55
C ILE A 55 1.78 8.26 -1.92
N LEU A 56 2.75 8.09 -2.82
CA LEU A 56 2.67 8.62 -4.19
C LEU A 56 1.50 8.02 -4.97
N ALA A 57 1.25 6.71 -4.85
CA ALA A 57 0.14 6.06 -5.52
C ALA A 57 -1.22 6.58 -5.03
N VAL A 58 -1.37 6.81 -3.72
CA VAL A 58 -2.58 7.41 -3.13
C VAL A 58 -2.76 8.85 -3.63
N TRP A 59 -1.69 9.65 -3.64
CA TRP A 59 -1.72 11.01 -4.15
C TRP A 59 -2.15 11.05 -5.62
N LEU A 60 -1.55 10.21 -6.46
CA LEU A 60 -1.90 10.11 -7.88
C LEU A 60 -3.36 9.66 -8.09
N GLY A 61 -3.85 8.71 -7.29
CA GLY A 61 -5.26 8.31 -7.32
C GLY A 61 -6.20 9.46 -6.96
N PHE A 62 -5.84 10.29 -5.98
CA PHE A 62 -6.61 11.47 -5.59
C PHE A 62 -6.60 12.55 -6.69
N LEU A 63 -5.43 12.81 -7.29
CA LEU A 63 -5.30 13.73 -8.43
C LEU A 63 -6.12 13.25 -9.64
N LEU A 64 -6.10 11.95 -9.95
CA LEU A 64 -6.89 11.38 -11.06
C LEU A 64 -8.39 11.57 -10.84
N VAL A 65 -8.90 11.34 -9.62
CA VAL A 65 -10.31 11.56 -9.30
C VAL A 65 -10.69 13.04 -9.40
N LEU A 66 -9.81 13.95 -8.93
CA LEU A 66 -10.04 15.39 -9.04
C LEU A 66 -9.98 15.90 -10.48
N GLY A 67 -9.02 15.41 -11.27
CA GLY A 67 -8.85 15.78 -12.68
C GLY A 67 -9.92 15.22 -13.61
N VAL A 68 -10.50 14.06 -13.29
CA VAL A 68 -11.64 13.47 -14.02
C VAL A 68 -12.96 14.20 -13.72
N SER A 69 -13.05 14.94 -12.61
CA SER A 69 -14.26 15.65 -12.19
C SER A 69 -14.37 17.11 -12.72
N SER A 70 -13.45 17.57 -13.57
CA SER A 70 -13.46 18.92 -14.18
C SER A 70 -13.73 18.89 -15.67
#